data_AF-A0A0M3JGA0-F1
#
_entry.id   AF-A0A0M3JGA0-F1
#
_cell.length_a   1.000
_cell.length_b   1.000
_cell.length_c   1.000
_cell.angle_alpha   90.00
_cell.angle_beta   90.00
_cell.angle_gamma   90.00
#
_symmetry.space_group_name_H-M   'P 1'
#
loop_
_entity.id
_entity.type
_entity.pdbx_description
1 polymer ?
#
loop_
_entity_poly.entity_id
_entity_poly.type
_entity_poly.pdbx_seq_one_letter_code
_entity_poly.pdbx_strand_id
1 'polypeptide(L)'
;LNGYPFLDNKGEYPYSTVAIQVMKPGAGGPPLRVITQDAMTVGDIETLLRETSYNGFPVVISEENLFLVGFCTRRDLQMALHSARKTQPYVVTNSIVYFSTNVPDERVGGPAPLKLRKLIDLVSD
;
A
#
# COMPACT_ATOMS: atom_id res chain seq x y z
N LEU A 1 32.27 11.04 -6.99
CA LEU A 1 30.95 10.36 -6.92
C LEU A 1 30.18 10.96 -5.74
N ASN A 2 29.08 11.67 -6.00
CA ASN A 2 28.42 12.57 -5.04
C ASN A 2 27.34 11.87 -4.17
N GLY A 3 27.66 10.72 -3.56
CA GLY A 3 26.74 10.05 -2.61
C GLY A 3 25.47 9.43 -3.22
N TYR A 4 25.36 9.29 -4.55
CA TYR A 4 24.25 8.57 -5.18
C TYR A 4 24.42 7.05 -5.00
N PRO A 5 23.42 6.33 -4.48
CA PRO A 5 23.49 4.88 -4.38
C PRO A 5 23.36 4.27 -5.77
N PHE A 6 24.36 3.50 -6.20
CA PHE A 6 24.32 2.74 -7.45
C PHE A 6 24.68 1.29 -7.16
N LEU A 7 24.06 0.38 -7.91
CA LEU A 7 24.43 -1.03 -7.92
C LEU A 7 25.36 -1.26 -9.12
N ASP A 8 26.60 -1.64 -8.85
CA ASP A 8 27.56 -2.01 -9.89
C ASP A 8 27.28 -3.45 -10.33
N ASN A 9 26.97 -3.64 -11.62
CA ASN A 9 26.73 -4.97 -12.18
C ASN A 9 28.03 -5.75 -12.46
N LYS A 10 29.19 -5.09 -12.35
CA LYS A 10 30.53 -5.67 -12.47
C LYS A 10 31.33 -5.59 -11.17
N GLY A 11 30.72 -5.04 -10.11
CA GLY A 11 31.36 -4.93 -8.80
C GLY A 11 31.50 -6.29 -8.15
N GLU A 12 32.71 -6.63 -7.71
CA GLU A 12 32.90 -7.75 -6.80
C GLU A 12 32.38 -7.33 -5.42
N TYR A 13 31.24 -7.89 -5.02
CA TYR A 13 30.73 -7.74 -3.66
C TYR A 13 31.45 -8.75 -2.76
N PRO A 14 32.23 -8.32 -1.76
CA PRO A 14 33.01 -9.23 -0.92
C PRO A 14 32.14 -10.17 -0.06
N TYR A 15 30.83 -9.93 0.01
CA TYR A 15 29.87 -10.73 0.76
C TYR A 15 28.63 -11.01 -0.08
N SER A 16 28.20 -12.27 -0.16
CA SER A 16 26.88 -12.65 -0.67
C SER A 16 25.82 -12.33 0.37
N THR A 17 25.28 -11.11 0.33
CA THR A 17 24.18 -10.73 1.23
C THR A 17 22.86 -11.32 0.74
N VAL A 18 22.12 -11.99 1.61
CA VAL A 18 20.79 -12.52 1.32
C VAL A 18 19.69 -11.51 1.67
N ALA A 19 18.52 -11.62 1.05
CA ALA A 19 17.41 -10.66 1.22
C ALA A 19 17.05 -10.40 2.70
N ILE A 20 17.02 -11.44 3.54
CA ILE A 20 16.72 -11.34 4.98
C ILE A 20 17.70 -10.44 5.74
N GLN A 21 18.94 -10.27 5.27
CA GLN A 21 19.94 -9.42 5.91
C GLN A 21 19.75 -7.93 5.59
N VAL A 22 19.04 -7.59 4.51
CA VAL A 22 18.92 -6.21 4.01
C VAL A 22 17.49 -5.69 3.98
N MET A 23 16.49 -6.58 3.93
CA MET A 23 15.09 -6.20 3.89
C MET A 23 14.71 -5.37 5.13
N LYS A 24 13.79 -4.43 4.93
CA LYS A 24 13.25 -3.58 5.98
C LYS A 24 11.73 -3.77 6.06
N PRO A 25 11.16 -3.79 7.27
CA PRO A 25 11.85 -3.79 8.56
C PRO A 25 12.62 -5.11 8.78
N GLY A 26 13.78 -5.01 9.42
CA GLY A 26 14.59 -6.17 9.76
C GLY A 26 14.12 -6.81 11.07
N ALA A 27 14.80 -7.89 11.49
CA ALA A 27 14.56 -8.52 12.79
C ALA A 27 14.61 -7.49 13.94
N GLY A 28 13.60 -7.49 14.81
CA GLY A 28 13.47 -6.54 15.92
C GLY A 28 13.04 -5.13 15.54
N GLY A 29 12.80 -4.85 14.26
CA GLY A 29 12.20 -3.61 13.79
C GLY A 29 10.68 -3.55 14.03
N PRO A 30 10.06 -2.38 13.78
CA PRO A 30 8.60 -2.28 13.79
C PRO A 30 7.98 -3.18 12.70
N PRO A 31 6.69 -3.52 12.78
CA PRO A 31 6.01 -4.24 11.71
C PRO A 31 6.10 -3.51 10.37
N LEU A 32 6.11 -4.28 9.27
CA LEU A 32 6.04 -3.72 7.93
C LEU A 32 4.71 -2.97 7.80
N ARG A 33 4.75 -1.73 7.32
CA ARG A 33 3.53 -0.98 7.02
C ARG A 33 2.91 -1.56 5.75
N VAL A 34 1.70 -2.09 5.89
CA VAL A 34 0.92 -2.70 4.80
C VAL A 34 -0.41 -1.97 4.64
N ILE A 35 -1.09 -2.21 3.53
CA ILE A 35 -2.49 -1.84 3.32
C ILE A 35 -3.32 -3.13 3.27
N THR A 36 -4.43 -3.19 3.98
CA THR A 36 -5.32 -4.37 3.91
C THR A 36 -6.23 -4.28 2.69
N GLN A 37 -6.67 -5.44 2.20
CA GLN A 37 -7.46 -5.54 0.98
C GLN A 37 -8.81 -4.81 1.09
N ASP A 38 -9.45 -4.85 2.26
CA ASP A 38 -10.84 -4.42 2.43
C ASP A 38 -11.24 -3.96 3.85
N ALA A 39 -10.27 -3.68 4.74
CA ALA A 39 -10.58 -3.26 6.12
C ALA A 39 -10.20 -1.80 6.44
N MET A 40 -9.28 -1.19 5.68
CA MET A 40 -8.84 0.18 5.92
C MET A 40 -9.84 1.21 5.38
N THR A 41 -10.03 2.29 6.13
CA THR A 41 -10.79 3.46 5.68
C THR A 41 -9.94 4.44 4.88
N VAL A 42 -10.59 5.38 4.20
CA VAL A 42 -9.91 6.54 3.58
C VAL A 42 -9.04 7.27 4.61
N GLY A 43 -9.55 7.48 5.83
CA GLY A 43 -8.80 8.14 6.90
C GLY A 43 -7.56 7.36 7.36
N ASP A 44 -7.63 6.03 7.35
CA ASP A 44 -6.48 5.19 7.69
C ASP A 44 -5.38 5.30 6.63
N ILE A 45 -5.75 5.32 5.34
CA ILE A 45 -4.77 5.51 4.26
C ILE A 45 -4.20 6.94 4.30
N GLU A 46 -5.02 7.97 4.52
CA GLU A 46 -4.54 9.36 4.69
C GLU A 46 -3.56 9.47 5.87
N THR A 47 -3.81 8.74 6.96
CA THR A 47 -2.92 8.67 8.13
C THR A 47 -1.63 7.94 7.82
N LEU A 48 -1.69 6.78 7.17
CA LEU A 48 -0.53 6.03 6.71
C LEU A 48 0.39 6.88 5.82
N LEU A 49 -0.20 7.62 4.87
CA LEU A 49 0.53 8.53 4.01
C LEU A 49 1.18 9.66 4.81
N ARG A 50 0.49 10.23 5.80
CA ARG A 50 1.04 11.32 6.63
C ARG A 50 2.18 10.86 7.55
N GLU A 51 2.08 9.66 8.11
CA GLU A 51 3.04 9.12 9.08
C GLU A 51 4.31 8.52 8.46
N THR A 52 4.29 8.25 7.16
CA THR A 52 5.39 7.55 6.48
C THR A 52 5.90 8.34 5.28
N SER A 53 7.18 8.16 4.96
CA SER A 53 7.82 8.70 3.76
C SER A 53 8.08 7.62 2.69
N TYR A 54 7.39 6.47 2.77
CA TYR A 54 7.55 5.38 1.82
C TYR A 54 6.89 5.71 0.48
N ASN A 55 7.51 5.26 -0.62
CA ASN A 55 7.02 5.51 -1.98
C ASN A 55 5.92 4.55 -2.43
N GLY A 56 5.61 3.52 -1.64
CA GLY A 56 4.52 2.60 -1.89
C GLY A 56 4.36 1.59 -0.77
N PHE A 57 3.30 0.79 -0.87
CA PHE A 57 2.88 -0.12 0.18
C PHE A 57 2.43 -1.45 -0.44
N PRO A 58 2.82 -2.59 0.14
CA PRO A 58 2.22 -3.86 -0.20
C PRO A 58 0.75 -3.86 0.26
N VAL A 59 -0.11 -4.42 -0.58
CA VAL A 59 -1.51 -4.69 -0.26
C VAL A 59 -1.65 -6.16 0.10
N VAL A 60 -2.17 -6.47 1.27
CA VAL A 60 -2.31 -7.84 1.80
C VAL A 60 -3.76 -8.18 2.12
N ILE A 61 -4.07 -9.47 2.29
CA ILE A 61 -5.43 -9.90 2.66
C ILE A 61 -5.85 -9.29 4.00
N SER A 62 -5.08 -9.49 5.07
CA SER A 62 -5.30 -8.87 6.39
C SER A 62 -4.00 -8.76 7.18
N GLU A 63 -4.03 -8.15 8.37
CA GLU A 63 -2.84 -8.10 9.24
C GLU A 63 -2.50 -9.48 9.85
N GLU A 64 -3.48 -10.35 10.00
CA GLU A 64 -3.30 -11.75 10.42
C GLU A 64 -2.89 -12.66 9.26
N ASN A 65 -3.22 -12.26 8.03
CA ASN A 65 -2.92 -12.99 6.80
C ASN A 65 -2.21 -12.08 5.79
N LEU A 66 -0.88 -12.04 5.88
CA LEU A 66 -0.02 -11.19 5.07
C LEU A 66 0.19 -11.68 3.62
N PHE A 67 -0.71 -12.51 3.08
CA PHE A 67 -0.65 -12.88 1.66
C PHE A 67 -0.77 -11.64 0.78
N LEU A 68 0.20 -11.48 -0.11
CA LEU A 68 0.33 -10.33 -0.99
C LEU A 68 -0.73 -10.37 -2.09
N VAL A 69 -1.57 -9.34 -2.14
CA VAL A 69 -2.56 -9.11 -3.19
C VAL A 69 -1.95 -8.29 -4.33
N GLY A 70 -1.05 -7.36 -4.00
CA GLY A 70 -0.35 -6.53 -4.98
C GLY A 70 0.44 -5.41 -4.32
N PHE A 71 0.89 -4.45 -5.10
CA PHE A 71 1.61 -3.28 -4.63
C PHE A 71 0.99 -2.00 -5.17
N CYS A 72 0.91 -0.95 -4.34
CA CYS A 72 0.40 0.35 -4.76
C CYS A 72 1.40 1.46 -4.45
N THR A 73 1.52 2.43 -5.35
CA THR A 73 2.41 3.56 -5.15
C THR A 73 1.74 4.64 -4.29
N ARG A 74 2.55 5.36 -3.52
CA ARG A 74 2.11 6.53 -2.74
C ARG A 74 1.44 7.57 -3.63
N ARG A 75 2.03 7.82 -4.80
CA ARG A 75 1.55 8.80 -5.77
C ARG A 75 0.15 8.45 -6.25
N ASP A 76 -0.08 7.19 -6.62
CA ASP A 76 -1.38 6.75 -7.13
C ASP A 76 -2.44 6.79 -6.05
N LEU A 77 -2.11 6.41 -4.81
CA LEU A 77 -3.00 6.57 -3.65
C LEU A 77 -3.40 8.04 -3.47
N GLN A 78 -2.43 8.97 -3.44
CA GLN A 78 -2.72 10.40 -3.27
C GLN A 78 -3.62 10.94 -4.40
N MET A 79 -3.33 10.59 -5.65
CA MET A 79 -4.14 11.00 -6.80
C MET A 79 -5.57 10.44 -6.72
N ALA A 80 -5.70 9.17 -6.36
CA ALA A 80 -7.00 8.51 -6.27
C ALA A 80 -7.85 9.04 -5.11
N LEU A 81 -7.26 9.25 -3.93
CA LEU A 81 -7.96 9.85 -2.78
C LEU A 81 -8.41 11.28 -3.09
N HIS A 82 -7.54 12.09 -3.71
CA HIS A 82 -7.91 13.45 -4.13
C HIS A 82 -9.06 13.44 -5.15
N SER A 83 -8.98 12.56 -6.15
CA SER A 83 -10.04 12.42 -7.16
C SER A 83 -11.36 11.95 -6.54
N ALA A 84 -11.33 10.97 -5.64
CA ALA A 84 -12.50 10.45 -4.95
C ALA A 84 -13.21 11.54 -4.14
N ARG A 85 -12.47 12.32 -3.34
CA ARG A 85 -13.00 13.46 -2.58
C ARG A 85 -13.69 14.51 -3.45
N LYS A 86 -13.19 14.71 -4.67
CA LYS A 86 -13.72 15.70 -5.61
C LYS A 86 -14.93 15.20 -6.39
N THR A 87 -14.99 13.92 -6.70
CA THR A 87 -15.92 13.35 -7.69
C THR A 87 -16.98 12.42 -7.11
N GLN A 88 -16.81 11.95 -5.88
CA GLN A 88 -17.69 10.97 -5.23
C GLN A 88 -18.22 11.56 -3.91
N PRO A 89 -19.39 12.25 -3.92
CA PRO A 89 -19.90 12.98 -2.77
C PRO A 89 -20.10 12.15 -1.49
N TYR A 90 -20.32 10.84 -1.62
CA TYR A 90 -20.58 9.94 -0.50
C TYR A 90 -19.33 9.18 -0.01
N VAL A 91 -18.16 9.46 -0.59
CA VAL A 91 -16.88 8.94 -0.10
C VAL A 91 -16.35 9.87 0.99
N VAL A 92 -16.51 9.42 2.22
CA VAL A 92 -16.14 10.15 3.44
C VAL A 92 -14.93 9.48 4.11
N THR A 93 -14.40 10.09 5.18
CA THR A 93 -13.20 9.57 5.88
C THR A 93 -13.39 8.13 6.37
N ASN A 94 -14.62 7.77 6.78
CA ASN A 94 -14.96 6.42 7.24
C ASN A 94 -15.35 5.46 6.10
N SER A 95 -15.25 5.88 4.84
CA SER A 95 -15.46 4.98 3.71
C SER A 95 -14.35 3.93 3.67
N ILE A 96 -14.75 2.66 3.60
CA ILE A 96 -13.81 1.54 3.45
C ILE A 96 -13.25 1.54 2.03
N VAL A 97 -11.94 1.32 1.94
CA VAL A 97 -11.20 1.24 0.68
C VAL A 97 -11.02 -0.22 0.31
N TYR A 98 -11.38 -0.55 -0.94
CA TYR A 98 -11.33 -1.91 -1.45
C TYR A 98 -10.33 -2.05 -2.59
N PHE A 99 -9.40 -2.99 -2.44
CA PHE A 99 -8.45 -3.43 -3.47
C PHE A 99 -8.85 -4.79 -4.08
N SER A 100 -10.14 -5.12 -4.05
CA SER A 100 -10.73 -6.34 -4.62
C SER A 100 -11.78 -6.01 -5.69
N THR A 101 -12.13 -7.00 -6.50
CA THR A 101 -13.23 -6.87 -7.47
C THR A 101 -14.58 -6.95 -6.78
N ASN A 102 -14.69 -7.83 -5.78
CA ASN A 102 -15.92 -8.07 -5.03
C ASN A 102 -15.99 -7.08 -3.87
N VAL A 103 -16.74 -6.01 -4.07
CA VAL A 103 -17.00 -4.98 -3.07
C VAL A 103 -18.43 -5.15 -2.59
N PRO A 104 -18.68 -5.30 -1.28
CA PRO A 104 -20.03 -5.36 -0.73
C PRO A 104 -20.88 -4.18 -1.21
N ASP A 105 -22.16 -4.44 -1.47
CA ASP A 105 -23.10 -3.38 -1.84
C ASP A 105 -23.22 -2.35 -0.72
N GLU A 106 -23.57 -1.11 -1.11
CA GLU A 106 -23.70 0.01 -0.20
C GLU A 106 -24.64 -0.35 0.96
N ARG A 107 -24.13 -0.24 2.19
CA ARG A 107 -24.97 -0.42 3.37
C ARG A 107 -25.96 0.74 3.43
N VAL A 108 -27.25 0.44 3.55
CA VAL A 108 -28.30 1.46 3.73
C VAL A 108 -27.92 2.35 4.92
N GLY A 109 -27.69 3.64 4.66
CA GLY A 109 -27.31 4.64 5.66
C GLY A 109 -25.83 4.71 6.03
N GLY A 110 -24.95 3.94 5.37
CA GLY A 110 -23.49 3.97 5.58
C GLY A 110 -22.73 4.81 4.55
N PRO A 111 -21.43 5.11 4.80
CA PRO A 111 -20.51 5.65 3.81
C PRO A 111 -20.43 4.80 2.53
N ALA A 112 -20.30 5.44 1.37
CA ALA A 112 -20.06 4.72 0.13
C ALA A 112 -18.63 4.10 0.13
N PRO A 113 -18.44 2.87 -0.39
CA PRO A 113 -17.12 2.25 -0.47
C PRO A 113 -16.26 2.91 -1.57
N LEU A 114 -14.95 2.99 -1.35
CA LEU A 114 -14.00 3.47 -2.36
C LEU A 114 -13.27 2.31 -3.03
N LYS A 115 -13.52 2.10 -4.33
CA LYS A 115 -12.94 0.97 -5.09
C LYS A 115 -11.63 1.37 -5.75
N LEU A 116 -10.49 0.83 -5.30
CA LEU A 116 -9.14 1.14 -5.78
C LEU A 116 -8.39 -0.07 -6.38
N ARG A 117 -9.10 -1.16 -6.69
CA ARG A 117 -8.54 -2.39 -7.32
C ARG A 117 -7.64 -2.14 -8.54
N LYS A 118 -7.87 -1.06 -9.29
CA LYS A 118 -7.08 -0.71 -10.48
C LYS A 118 -5.70 -0.11 -10.16
N LEU A 119 -5.43 0.25 -8.91
CA LEU A 119 -4.16 0.85 -8.48
C LEU A 119 -3.11 -0.17 -8.06
N ILE A 120 -3.50 -1.45 -7.95
CA ILE A 120 -2.55 -2.49 -7.56
C ILE A 120 -2.00 -3.17 -8.82
N ASP A 121 -0.67 -3.17 -8.91
CA ASP A 121 0.04 -4.07 -9.81
C ASP A 121 -0.04 -5.46 -9.18
N LEU A 122 -0.71 -6.37 -9.88
CA LEU A 122 -0.83 -7.76 -9.45
C LEU A 122 0.51 -8.45 -9.61
N VAL A 123 0.86 -9.27 -8.63
CA VAL A 123 1.85 -10.31 -8.83
C VAL A 123 1.23 -11.29 -9.81
N SER A 124 1.85 -11.47 -10.98
CA SER A 124 1.42 -12.50 -11.92
C SER A 124 1.81 -13.85 -11.33
N ASP A 125 0.85 -14.74 -11.15
CA ASP A 125 1.10 -16.18 -10.90
C ASP A 125 1.73 -16.83 -12.15
#